data_AF-A0A168RQD0-F1
#
_entry.id   AF-A0A168RQD0-F1
#
_cell.length_a   1.000
_cell.length_b   1.000
_cell.length_c   1.000
_cell.angle_alpha   90.00
_cell.angle_beta   90.00
_cell.angle_gamma   90.00
#
_symmetry.space_group_name_H-M   'P 1'
#
loop_
_entity.id
_entity.type
_entity.pdbx_description
1 polymer ?
#
loop_
_entity_poly.entity_id
_entity_poly.type
_entity_poly.pdbx_seq_one_letter_code
_entity_poly.pdbx_strand_id
1 'polypeptide(L)'
;MKSATPNRKSFDRSIRRRLGPGHQLAENTDLLIYLDFVLFIKRLARESHNEAIKSQPIDKKRRPKVRVGAEEIQKVSEDVLRKFRG
;
A
#
# COMPACT_ATOMS: atom_id res chain seq x y z
N MET A 1 -0.45 -11.70 -18.73
CA MET A 1 -1.47 -11.34 -17.71
C MET A 1 -1.55 -9.81 -17.64
N LYS A 2 -2.70 -9.19 -17.96
CA LYS A 2 -2.86 -7.74 -17.82
C LYS A 2 -2.92 -7.41 -16.33
N SER A 3 -1.98 -6.60 -15.82
CA SER A 3 -2.05 -6.14 -14.44
C SER A 3 -3.27 -5.22 -14.30
N ALA A 4 -4.22 -5.62 -13.45
CA ALA A 4 -5.37 -4.79 -13.14
C ALA A 4 -4.87 -3.59 -12.34
N THR A 5 -4.66 -2.46 -13.01
CA THR A 5 -4.34 -1.21 -12.33
C THR A 5 -5.57 -0.80 -11.53
N PRO A 6 -5.47 -0.63 -10.19
CA PRO A 6 -6.63 -0.28 -9.38
C PRO A 6 -7.19 1.09 -9.83
N ASN A 7 -8.39 1.07 -10.40
CA ASN A 7 -9.13 2.23 -10.89
C ASN A 7 -10.11 2.71 -9.79
N ARG A 8 -10.26 4.03 -9.60
CA ARG A 8 -11.23 4.64 -8.66
C ARG A 8 -12.62 4.00 -8.70
N LYS A 9 -13.18 3.73 -9.89
CA LYS A 9 -14.50 3.10 -10.04
C LYS A 9 -14.56 1.68 -9.45
N SER A 10 -13.45 0.93 -9.56
CA SER A 10 -13.35 -0.41 -8.96
C SER A 10 -13.22 -0.34 -7.43
N PHE A 11 -12.58 0.71 -6.92
CA PHE A 11 -12.40 0.96 -5.50
C PHE A 11 -13.70 1.38 -4.82
N ASP A 12 -14.45 2.34 -5.40
CA ASP A 12 -15.76 2.76 -4.91
C ASP A 12 -16.75 1.59 -4.81
N ARG A 13 -16.82 0.76 -5.88
CA ARG A 13 -17.65 -0.46 -5.87
C ARG A 13 -17.26 -1.43 -4.76
N SER A 14 -15.97 -1.58 -4.49
CA SER A 14 -15.46 -2.44 -3.41
C SER A 14 -15.83 -1.90 -2.03
N ILE A 15 -15.72 -0.58 -1.82
CA ILE A 15 -16.06 0.05 -0.54
C ILE A 15 -17.56 -0.09 -0.26
N ARG A 16 -18.41 0.24 -1.24
CA ARG A 16 -19.88 0.09 -1.09
C ARG A 16 -20.29 -1.34 -0.76
N ARG A 17 -19.63 -2.34 -1.37
CA ARG A 17 -19.85 -3.75 -1.05
C ARG A 17 -19.44 -4.10 0.38
N ARG A 18 -18.36 -3.51 0.92
CA ARG A 18 -17.84 -3.79 2.27
C ARG A 18 -18.58 -3.06 3.38
N LEU A 19 -19.04 -1.83 3.14
CA LEU A 19 -19.81 -1.05 4.11
C LEU A 19 -21.21 -1.64 4.34
N GLY A 20 -21.74 -2.38 3.36
CA GLY A 20 -23.03 -3.07 3.46
C GLY A 20 -24.23 -2.14 3.30
N PRO A 21 -25.45 -2.69 3.32
CA PRO A 21 -26.67 -1.90 3.26
C PRO A 21 -26.80 -1.00 4.50
N GLY A 22 -27.24 0.24 4.31
CA GLY A 22 -27.47 1.22 5.39
C GLY A 22 -26.33 2.23 5.64
N HIS A 23 -25.16 2.04 5.02
CA HIS A 23 -24.06 2.99 5.10
C HIS A 23 -23.94 3.75 3.78
N GLN A 24 -24.22 5.06 3.82
CA GLN A 24 -24.00 5.96 2.69
C GLN A 24 -22.74 6.79 2.95
N LEU A 25 -21.79 6.72 2.01
CA LEU A 25 -20.69 7.67 1.99
C LEU A 25 -21.24 9.03 1.53
N ALA A 26 -20.88 10.09 2.25
CA ALA A 26 -21.10 11.44 1.77
C ALA A 26 -20.32 11.67 0.45
N GLU A 27 -20.77 12.64 -0.34
CA GLU A 27 -20.12 12.98 -1.60
C GLU A 27 -18.61 13.20 -1.41
N ASN A 28 -17.81 12.71 -2.35
CA ASN A 28 -16.35 12.82 -2.37
C ASN A 28 -15.61 12.13 -1.21
N THR A 29 -16.28 11.49 -0.25
CA THR A 29 -15.60 10.74 0.81
C THR A 29 -14.85 9.53 0.24
N ASP A 30 -15.31 8.98 -0.89
CA ASP A 30 -14.61 7.95 -1.66
C ASP A 30 -13.21 8.42 -2.11
N LEU A 31 -13.05 9.71 -2.45
CA LEU A 31 -11.76 10.29 -2.82
C LEU A 31 -10.79 10.33 -1.65
N LEU A 32 -11.28 10.68 -0.46
CA LEU A 32 -10.46 10.73 0.75
C LEU A 32 -10.00 9.34 1.15
N ILE A 33 -10.91 8.35 1.12
CA ILE A 33 -10.55 6.94 1.40
C ILE A 33 -9.54 6.43 0.36
N TYR A 34 -9.69 6.81 -0.91
CA TYR A 34 -8.73 6.44 -1.95
C TYR A 34 -7.37 7.12 -1.75
N LEU A 35 -7.37 8.38 -1.33
CA LEU A 35 -6.14 9.11 -0.99
C LEU A 35 -5.41 8.41 0.16
N ASP A 36 -6.12 8.05 1.23
CA ASP A 36 -5.54 7.31 2.36
C ASP A 36 -4.95 5.97 1.92
N PHE A 37 -5.65 5.25 1.04
CA PHE A 37 -5.13 4.02 0.45
C PHE A 37 -3.83 4.27 -0.35
N VAL A 38 -3.78 5.33 -1.16
CA VAL A 38 -2.57 5.70 -1.92
C VAL A 38 -1.42 6.08 -0.97
N LEU A 39 -1.70 6.82 0.10
CA LEU A 39 -0.73 7.19 1.12
C LEU A 39 -0.20 5.95 1.86
N PHE A 40 -1.08 5.01 2.19
CA PHE A 40 -0.72 3.72 2.76
C PHE A 40 0.23 2.94 1.85
N ILE A 41 -0.12 2.77 0.57
CA ILE A 41 0.73 2.05 -0.40
C ILE A 41 2.09 2.74 -0.56
N LYS A 42 2.12 4.08 -0.64
CA LYS A 42 3.37 4.84 -0.69
C LYS A 42 4.24 4.59 0.55
N ARG A 43 3.65 4.57 1.74
CA ARG A 43 4.37 4.31 2.98
C ARG A 43 4.90 2.88 3.01
N LEU A 44 4.06 1.90 2.67
CA LEU A 44 4.43 0.49 2.62
C LEU A 44 5.61 0.26 1.66
N ALA A 45 5.56 0.84 0.46
CA ALA A 45 6.64 0.73 -0.51
C ALA A 45 7.96 1.32 0.01
N ARG A 46 7.91 2.48 0.68
CA ARG A 46 9.10 3.12 1.26
C ARG A 46 9.70 2.28 2.39
N GLU A 47 8.88 1.80 3.32
CA GLU A 47 9.39 0.99 4.44
C GLU A 47 9.92 -0.36 3.96
N SER A 48 9.25 -0.99 3.00
CA SER A 48 9.73 -2.26 2.41
C SER A 48 11.07 -2.07 1.70
N HIS A 49 11.24 -0.94 1.01
CA HIS A 49 12.52 -0.60 0.38
C HIS A 49 13.64 -0.36 1.41
N ASN A 50 13.33 0.35 2.50
CA ASN A 50 14.29 0.56 3.59
C ASN A 50 14.72 -0.77 4.22
N GLU A 51 13.77 -1.70 4.40
CA GLU A 51 14.06 -3.01 4.95
C GLU A 51 14.91 -3.85 3.98
N ALA A 52 14.62 -3.79 2.69
CA ALA A 52 15.42 -4.44 1.65
C ALA A 52 16.86 -3.93 1.59
N ILE A 53 17.10 -2.63 1.87
CA ILE A 53 18.45 -2.07 1.97
C ILE A 53 19.21 -2.67 3.16
N LYS A 54 18.55 -2.91 4.29
CA LYS A 54 19.18 -3.49 5.48
C LYS A 54 19.47 -4.99 5.31
N SER A 55 18.58 -5.71 4.63
CA SER A 55 18.69 -7.17 4.48
C SER A 55 19.69 -7.59 3.40
N GLN A 56 20.01 -6.71 2.45
CA GLN A 56 20.89 -7.03 1.31
C GLN A 56 22.32 -6.56 1.53
N PRO A 57 23.33 -7.39 1.17
CA PRO A 57 24.72 -6.98 1.25
C PRO A 57 24.98 -5.81 0.30
N ILE A 58 25.52 -4.72 0.85
CA ILE A 58 25.91 -3.54 0.07
C ILE A 58 27.18 -3.89 -0.70
N ASP A 59 27.04 -4.31 -1.95
CA ASP A 59 28.16 -4.44 -2.85
C ASP A 59 28.66 -3.04 -3.22
N LYS A 60 29.67 -2.54 -2.49
CA LYS A 60 30.18 -1.16 -2.58
C LYS A 60 30.66 -0.75 -3.98
N LYS A 61 30.82 -1.71 -4.91
CA LYS A 61 31.35 -1.50 -6.26
C LYS A 61 30.28 -1.24 -7.32
N ARG A 62 29.00 -1.47 -7.05
CA ARG A 62 27.88 -1.21 -7.99
C ARG A 62 26.71 -0.58 -7.24
N ARG A 63 25.95 0.31 -7.89
CA ARG A 63 24.69 0.78 -7.31
C ARG A 63 23.81 -0.46 -7.04
N PRO A 64 23.54 -0.84 -5.78
CA PRO A 64 22.81 -2.06 -5.50
C PRO A 64 21.40 -1.90 -6.06
N LYS A 65 21.01 -2.82 -6.94
CA LYS A 65 19.63 -2.88 -7.43
C LYS A 65 18.82 -3.51 -6.30
N VAL A 66 18.35 -2.67 -5.37
CA VAL A 66 17.56 -3.11 -4.22
C VAL A 66 16.27 -3.74 -4.74
N ARG A 67 16.13 -5.05 -4.58
CA ARG A 67 14.90 -5.76 -4.94
C ARG A 67 14.06 -5.90 -3.68
N VAL A 68 12.80 -5.46 -3.73
CA VAL A 68 11.84 -5.67 -2.64
C VAL A 68 11.15 -7.01 -2.88
N GLY A 69 11.36 -7.96 -1.96
CA GLY A 69 10.71 -9.26 -1.97
C GLY A 69 9.43 -9.27 -1.12
N ALA A 70 8.75 -10.41 -1.13
CA ALA A 70 7.56 -10.62 -0.30
C ALA A 70 7.89 -10.58 1.21
N GLU A 71 9.08 -11.04 1.59
CA GLU A 71 9.51 -11.10 2.99
C GLU A 71 9.66 -9.70 3.59
N GLU A 72 10.30 -8.75 2.88
CA GLU A 72 10.43 -7.37 3.36
C GLU A 72 9.06 -6.70 3.49
N ILE A 73 8.18 -6.91 2.52
CA ILE A 73 6.81 -6.38 2.57
C ILE A 73 6.09 -6.93 3.79
N GLN A 74 6.18 -8.23 4.05
CA GLN A 74 5.50 -8.86 5.18
C GLN A 74 6.02 -8.32 6.52
N LYS A 75 7.33 -8.16 6.67
CA LYS A 75 7.96 -7.61 7.89
C LYS A 75 7.45 -6.22 8.24
N VAL A 76 7.30 -5.33 7.25
CA VAL A 76 6.89 -3.95 7.52
C VAL A 76 5.37 -3.75 7.48
N SER A 77 4.60 -4.72 6.99
CA SER A 77 3.15 -4.57 6.76
C SER A 77 2.40 -4.27 8.05
N GLU A 78 2.68 -5.00 9.12
CA GLU A 78 2.00 -4.82 10.41
C GLU A 78 2.27 -3.44 11.03
N ASP A 79 3.52 -2.98 10.97
CA ASP A 79 3.92 -1.67 11.47
C ASP A 79 3.30 -0.53 10.67
N VAL A 80 3.24 -0.66 9.35
CA VAL A 80 2.59 0.34 8.50
C VAL A 80 1.09 0.35 8.75
N LEU A 81 0.43 -0.81 8.87
CA LEU A 81 -0.98 -0.90 9.21
C LEU A 81 -1.28 -0.26 10.57
N ARG A 82 -0.40 -0.45 11.57
CA ARG A 82 -0.55 0.17 12.89
C ARG A 82 -0.54 1.70 12.82
N LYS A 83 0.24 2.30 11.93
CA LYS A 83 0.29 3.76 11.73
C LYS A 83 -0.95 4.35 11.04
N PHE A 84 -1.76 3.51 10.41
CA PHE A 84 -3.00 3.89 9.72
C PHE A 84 -4.26 3.44 10.47
N ARG A 85 -4.12 2.79 11.63
CA ARG A 85 -5.20 2.69 12.61
C ARG A 85 -5.39 4.08 13.21
N GLY A 86 -6.42 4.78 12.77
CA GLY A 86 -6.82 6.09 13.29
C GLY A 86 -7.01 6.09 14.80
#